data_AF-A0AAP8H2H9-F1
#
_entry.id   AF-A0AAP8H2H9-F1
#
_cell.length_a   1.000
_cell.length_b   1.000
_cell.length_c   1.000
_cell.angle_alpha   90.00
_cell.angle_beta   90.00
_cell.angle_gamma   90.00
#
_symmetry.space_group_name_H-M   'P 1'
#
loop_
_entity.id
_entity.type
_entity.pdbx_description
1 polymer ?
#
loop_
_entity_poly.entity_id
_entity_poly.type
_entity_poly.pdbx_seq_one_letter_code
_entity_poly.pdbx_strand_id
1 'polypeptide(L)'
;MKIFDAHCDVLFQLWSAKGKKDFQNDSQLHITFEQLMKRKGSIQCFAIYIPETVAYEKRFEVALQMIDIFHNEILSLPGMKFIQTKNDINMLKQDEIGALLTLEGCEAIGKEAMKLRLFYRLGVRSFGLTWNYANLLADGALEARGAGLTTFGRQVVQELNTLHLWTDVSHLNERSFWDVIEIAKSPIASHSNCYQLCGHPRNLTDEQIRALIKKNSIIGITFVPQFLTNERQANIADILRHVEYICSLGGEKNIGFGSDFDGILETVVGVEVYRDYENIINQLCKKYNESTVERFLYKNFVDCITF
;
A
#
# COMPACT_ATOMS: atom_id res chain seq x y z
N MET A 1 0.60 20.27 2.68
CA MET A 1 0.93 19.26 3.72
C MET A 1 1.69 18.11 3.07
N LYS A 2 2.55 17.40 3.81
CA LYS A 2 3.23 16.18 3.35
C LYS A 2 2.24 15.03 3.24
N ILE A 3 2.54 14.04 2.41
CA ILE A 3 1.71 12.85 2.19
C ILE A 3 2.59 11.60 2.32
N PHE A 4 2.10 10.61 3.05
CA PHE A 4 2.60 9.26 3.04
C PHE A 4 1.52 8.44 2.35
N ASP A 5 1.80 8.02 1.13
CA ASP A 5 0.92 7.15 0.37
C ASP A 5 1.52 5.75 0.34
N ALA A 6 0.79 4.80 0.93
CA ALA A 6 1.28 3.46 1.20
C ALA A 6 1.19 2.49 0.02
N HIS A 7 0.61 2.89 -1.12
CA HIS A 7 0.50 1.99 -2.27
C HIS A 7 0.27 2.72 -3.60
N CYS A 8 1.10 2.41 -4.61
CA CYS A 8 0.85 2.71 -6.03
C CYS A 8 1.54 1.68 -6.95
N ASP A 9 1.01 1.50 -8.17
CA ASP A 9 1.43 0.46 -9.11
C ASP A 9 2.23 0.99 -10.31
N VAL A 10 2.93 2.11 -10.13
CA VAL A 10 3.79 2.71 -11.17
C VAL A 10 4.78 1.69 -11.73
N LEU A 11 5.39 0.85 -10.88
CA LEU A 11 6.38 -0.13 -11.33
C LEU A 11 5.77 -1.14 -12.31
N PHE A 12 4.53 -1.57 -12.06
CA PHE A 12 3.79 -2.41 -12.98
C PHE A 12 3.50 -1.69 -14.31
N GLN A 13 3.09 -0.41 -14.28
CA GLN A 13 2.85 0.37 -15.48
C GLN A 13 4.12 0.54 -16.34
N LEU A 14 5.26 0.85 -15.73
CA LEU A 14 6.53 1.00 -16.44
C LEU A 14 7.01 -0.34 -17.04
N TRP A 15 6.98 -1.40 -16.25
CA TRP A 15 7.37 -2.74 -16.68
C TRP A 15 6.52 -3.24 -17.85
N SER A 16 5.20 -3.10 -17.75
CA SER A 16 4.26 -3.55 -18.79
C SER A 16 4.39 -2.73 -20.07
N ALA A 17 4.72 -1.44 -19.96
CA ALA A 17 4.95 -0.55 -21.10
C ALA A 17 6.25 -0.84 -21.86
N LYS A 18 7.23 -1.53 -21.25
CA LYS A 18 8.53 -1.87 -21.86
C LYS A 18 9.26 -0.65 -22.42
N GLY A 19 9.40 0.39 -21.60
CA GLY A 19 10.08 1.65 -21.95
C GLY A 19 9.25 2.64 -22.77
N LYS A 20 7.92 2.41 -22.89
CA LYS A 20 7.00 3.32 -23.59
C LYS A 20 6.29 4.33 -22.69
N LYS A 21 6.44 4.20 -21.36
CA LYS A 21 5.95 5.14 -20.36
C LYS A 21 7.14 5.70 -19.60
N ASP A 22 7.03 6.97 -19.18
CA ASP A 22 8.05 7.66 -18.38
C ASP A 22 7.44 8.18 -17.09
N PHE A 23 7.99 7.76 -15.95
CA PHE A 23 7.54 8.20 -14.64
C PHE A 23 7.65 9.72 -14.44
N GLN A 24 8.50 10.40 -15.21
CA GLN A 24 8.73 11.83 -15.02
C GLN A 24 7.44 12.65 -15.18
N ASN A 25 6.71 12.44 -16.29
CA ASN A 25 5.58 13.29 -16.65
C ASN A 25 4.57 12.66 -17.63
N ASP A 26 4.56 11.33 -17.81
CA ASP A 26 3.58 10.69 -18.68
C ASP A 26 2.14 10.93 -18.16
N SER A 27 1.30 11.52 -18.99
CA SER A 27 -0.08 11.88 -18.64
C SER A 27 -1.02 10.69 -18.52
N GLN A 28 -0.59 9.49 -18.95
CA GLN A 28 -1.32 8.25 -18.76
C GLN A 28 -1.11 7.65 -17.37
N LEU A 29 -0.18 8.20 -16.58
CA LEU A 29 0.04 7.78 -15.20
C LEU A 29 -0.78 8.64 -14.23
N HIS A 30 -1.35 8.00 -13.22
CA HIS A 30 -2.06 8.70 -12.14
C HIS A 30 -1.08 9.45 -11.23
N ILE A 31 0.15 8.96 -11.10
CA ILE A 31 1.22 9.60 -10.33
C ILE A 31 2.50 9.70 -11.15
N THR A 32 3.10 10.89 -11.14
CA THR A 32 4.39 11.14 -11.81
C THR A 32 5.37 11.85 -10.87
N PHE A 33 6.65 11.78 -11.18
CA PHE A 33 7.70 12.51 -10.46
C PHE A 33 7.41 14.01 -10.37
N GLU A 34 7.00 14.66 -11.47
CA GLU A 34 6.67 16.09 -11.45
C GLU A 34 5.52 16.42 -10.49
N GLN A 35 4.55 15.51 -10.33
CA GLN A 35 3.47 15.67 -9.36
C GLN A 35 3.97 15.46 -7.92
N LEU A 36 4.78 14.41 -7.68
CA LEU A 36 5.40 14.15 -6.38
C LEU A 36 6.25 15.33 -5.90
N MET A 37 7.07 15.90 -6.77
CA MET A 37 7.96 17.01 -6.44
C MET A 37 7.23 18.32 -6.08
N LYS A 38 5.93 18.43 -6.38
CA LYS A 38 5.09 19.54 -5.88
C LYS A 38 4.69 19.35 -4.41
N ARG A 39 4.84 18.14 -3.85
CA ARG A 39 4.56 17.78 -2.46
C ARG A 39 5.83 17.29 -1.73
N LYS A 40 6.89 18.06 -1.90
CA LYS A 40 8.15 18.04 -1.15
C LYS A 40 8.05 17.55 0.31
N GLY A 41 8.88 16.56 0.66
CA GLY A 41 8.94 15.89 1.96
C GLY A 41 7.96 14.73 2.15
N SER A 42 7.21 14.38 1.10
CA SER A 42 6.29 13.23 1.07
C SER A 42 7.02 11.91 0.89
N ILE A 43 6.34 10.81 1.20
CA ILE A 43 6.82 9.44 1.00
C ILE A 43 5.80 8.70 0.16
N GLN A 44 6.27 7.98 -0.85
CA GLN A 44 5.46 7.09 -1.68
C GLN A 44 6.01 5.67 -1.55
N CYS A 45 5.12 4.72 -1.27
CA CYS A 45 5.39 3.31 -1.42
C CYS A 45 5.12 2.88 -2.87
N PHE A 46 6.09 2.25 -3.50
CA PHE A 46 6.00 1.70 -4.86
C PHE A 46 5.83 0.18 -4.75
N ALA A 47 4.72 -0.33 -5.29
CA ALA A 47 4.38 -1.73 -5.22
C ALA A 47 5.01 -2.52 -6.37
N ILE A 48 5.62 -3.65 -6.01
CA ILE A 48 5.95 -4.71 -6.95
C ILE A 48 4.71 -5.60 -7.02
N TYR A 49 3.90 -5.39 -8.06
CA TYR A 49 2.74 -6.21 -8.38
C TYR A 49 3.01 -7.07 -9.60
N ILE A 50 2.65 -8.35 -9.55
CA ILE A 50 2.91 -9.28 -10.67
C ILE A 50 1.56 -9.83 -11.14
N PRO A 51 1.13 -9.49 -12.37
CA PRO A 51 -0.16 -9.95 -12.85
C PRO A 51 -0.13 -11.46 -13.10
N GLU A 52 -1.30 -12.08 -12.99
CA GLU A 52 -1.47 -13.53 -13.04
C GLU A 52 -1.18 -14.10 -14.43
N THR A 53 -1.20 -13.25 -15.46
CA THR A 53 -0.76 -13.56 -16.83
C THR A 53 0.72 -13.92 -16.91
N VAL A 54 1.53 -13.56 -15.91
CA VAL A 54 2.93 -13.99 -15.80
C VAL A 54 3.00 -15.41 -15.25
N ALA A 55 3.62 -16.28 -16.05
CA ALA A 55 3.86 -17.68 -15.70
C ALA A 55 4.64 -17.79 -14.37
N TYR A 56 4.26 -18.76 -13.54
CA TYR A 56 4.74 -18.89 -12.16
C TYR A 56 6.28 -18.88 -12.04
N GLU A 57 6.97 -19.59 -12.94
CA GLU A 57 8.42 -19.69 -13.00
C GLU A 57 9.13 -18.36 -13.35
N LYS A 58 8.41 -17.40 -13.92
CA LYS A 58 8.92 -16.07 -14.28
C LYS A 58 8.64 -15.00 -13.24
N ARG A 59 7.76 -15.24 -12.27
CA ARG A 59 7.32 -14.21 -11.30
C ARG A 59 8.49 -13.63 -10.50
N PHE A 60 9.46 -14.46 -10.12
CA PHE A 60 10.67 -13.99 -9.44
C PHE A 60 11.52 -13.07 -10.32
N GLU A 61 11.69 -13.42 -11.59
CA GLU A 61 12.44 -12.60 -12.57
C GLU A 61 11.73 -11.27 -12.81
N VAL A 62 10.40 -11.27 -12.97
CA VAL A 62 9.60 -10.06 -13.14
C VAL A 62 9.68 -9.15 -11.90
N ALA A 63 9.62 -9.71 -10.70
CA ALA A 63 9.82 -8.94 -9.47
C ALA A 63 11.19 -8.25 -9.47
N LEU A 64 12.26 -8.95 -9.87
CA LEU A 64 13.60 -8.36 -9.99
C LEU A 64 13.67 -7.26 -11.06
N GLN A 65 12.95 -7.40 -12.17
CA GLN A 65 12.86 -6.36 -13.20
C GLN A 65 12.17 -5.08 -12.66
N MET A 66 11.11 -5.22 -11.87
CA MET A 66 10.45 -4.07 -11.25
C MET A 66 11.33 -3.40 -10.17
N ILE A 67 12.10 -4.20 -9.43
CA ILE A 67 13.14 -3.68 -8.52
C ILE A 67 14.20 -2.91 -9.30
N ASP A 68 14.64 -3.43 -10.45
CA ASP A 68 15.61 -2.75 -11.32
C ASP A 68 15.08 -1.41 -11.83
N ILE A 69 13.82 -1.36 -12.28
CA ILE A 69 13.12 -0.11 -12.66
C ILE A 69 13.09 0.87 -11.47
N PHE A 70 12.74 0.39 -10.27
CA PHE A 70 12.74 1.23 -9.07
C PHE A 70 14.11 1.88 -8.81
N HIS A 71 15.20 1.11 -8.91
CA HIS A 71 16.55 1.64 -8.65
C HIS A 71 17.08 2.52 -9.80
N ASN A 72 16.86 2.13 -11.05
CA ASN A 72 17.47 2.79 -12.20
C ASN A 72 16.62 3.90 -12.81
N GLU A 73 15.31 3.88 -12.65
CA GLU A 73 14.39 4.88 -13.23
C GLU A 73 13.75 5.76 -12.15
N ILE A 74 13.35 5.21 -11.00
CA ILE A 74 12.71 6.01 -9.94
C ILE A 74 13.76 6.72 -9.07
N LEU A 75 14.71 5.95 -8.49
CA LEU A 75 15.71 6.51 -7.58
C LEU A 75 16.82 7.32 -8.28
N SER A 76 16.96 7.20 -9.60
CA SER A 76 17.92 8.00 -10.38
C SER A 76 17.46 9.45 -10.57
N LEU A 77 16.18 9.75 -10.35
CA LEU A 77 15.62 11.08 -10.47
C LEU A 77 16.06 12.00 -9.33
N PRO A 78 16.30 13.30 -9.61
CA PRO A 78 16.85 14.22 -8.63
C PRO A 78 15.88 14.45 -7.46
N GLY A 79 16.37 14.25 -6.24
CA GLY A 79 15.57 14.45 -5.02
C GLY A 79 14.78 13.22 -4.57
N MET A 80 14.78 12.12 -5.33
CA MET A 80 14.26 10.84 -4.86
C MET A 80 15.25 10.20 -3.87
N LYS A 81 14.74 9.74 -2.73
CA LYS A 81 15.54 9.12 -1.66
C LYS A 81 14.99 7.77 -1.28
N PHE A 82 15.85 6.75 -1.29
CA PHE A 82 15.45 5.42 -0.89
C PHE A 82 15.21 5.36 0.62
N ILE A 83 14.01 4.94 1.01
CA ILE A 83 13.62 4.75 2.41
C ILE A 83 13.67 3.26 2.74
N GLN A 84 14.61 2.90 3.61
CA GLN A 84 14.81 1.54 4.08
C GLN A 84 14.69 1.43 5.60
N THR A 85 14.77 2.55 6.32
CA THR A 85 14.77 2.65 7.77
C THR A 85 14.03 3.90 8.22
N LYS A 86 13.60 3.91 9.48
CA LYS A 86 13.08 5.11 10.15
C LYS A 86 14.08 6.27 10.11
N ASN A 87 15.38 5.96 10.15
CA ASN A 87 16.42 6.97 10.08
C ASN A 87 16.44 7.68 8.71
N ASP A 88 16.21 6.96 7.61
CA ASP A 88 16.13 7.56 6.27
C ASP A 88 14.99 8.59 6.21
N ILE A 89 13.86 8.31 6.87
CA ILE A 89 12.73 9.24 6.98
C ILE A 89 13.10 10.47 7.79
N ASN A 90 13.80 10.29 8.91
CA ASN A 90 14.25 11.41 9.75
C ASN A 90 15.27 12.30 9.03
N MET A 91 16.05 11.73 8.10
CA MET A 91 17.04 12.44 7.28
C MET A 91 16.43 13.04 6.01
N LEU A 92 15.21 12.66 5.63
CA LEU A 92 14.54 13.13 4.42
C LEU A 92 14.32 14.63 4.49
N LYS A 93 14.95 15.37 3.57
CA LYS A 93 14.84 16.83 3.55
C LYS A 93 13.48 17.27 3.02
N GLN A 94 13.13 18.51 3.34
CA GLN A 94 11.86 19.07 2.88
C GLN A 94 11.77 19.10 1.37
N ASP A 95 12.87 19.27 0.63
CA ASP A 95 12.87 19.34 -0.84
C ASP A 95 13.04 18.01 -1.56
N GLU A 96 13.03 16.90 -0.83
CA GLU A 96 13.19 15.53 -1.33
C GLU A 96 11.86 14.74 -1.27
N ILE A 97 11.82 13.59 -1.92
CA ILE A 97 10.71 12.63 -1.86
C ILE A 97 11.26 11.27 -1.42
N GLY A 98 10.66 10.69 -0.40
CA GLY A 98 10.99 9.35 0.04
C GLY A 98 10.31 8.32 -0.87
N ALA A 99 11.07 7.35 -1.34
CA ALA A 99 10.56 6.21 -2.10
C ALA A 99 10.80 4.95 -1.27
N LEU A 100 9.72 4.25 -0.93
CA LEU A 100 9.76 2.98 -0.19
C LEU A 100 9.31 1.86 -1.12
N LEU A 101 9.99 0.71 -1.07
CA LEU A 101 9.69 -0.41 -1.94
C LEU A 101 8.86 -1.47 -1.20
N THR A 102 7.77 -1.93 -1.83
CA THR A 102 6.83 -2.91 -1.26
C THR A 102 6.57 -4.05 -2.23
N LEU A 103 6.19 -5.23 -1.72
CA LEU A 103 5.79 -6.38 -2.53
C LEU A 103 4.30 -6.65 -2.31
N GLU A 104 3.51 -6.53 -3.38
CA GLU A 104 2.09 -6.83 -3.37
C GLU A 104 1.86 -8.26 -3.89
N GLY A 105 1.72 -9.19 -2.95
CA GLY A 105 1.63 -10.60 -3.26
C GLY A 105 2.99 -11.29 -3.26
N CYS A 106 3.12 -12.31 -2.41
CA CYS A 106 4.35 -13.07 -2.26
C CYS A 106 4.49 -14.21 -3.29
N GLU A 107 3.72 -14.24 -4.37
CA GLU A 107 3.78 -15.26 -5.42
C GLU A 107 5.20 -15.42 -5.98
N ALA A 108 5.96 -14.32 -6.07
CA ALA A 108 7.35 -14.32 -6.54
C ALA A 108 8.33 -15.09 -5.63
N ILE A 109 8.04 -15.25 -4.34
CA ILE A 109 8.93 -16.00 -3.44
C ILE A 109 8.70 -17.52 -3.60
N GLY A 110 7.54 -17.92 -4.13
CA GLY A 110 7.18 -19.33 -4.28
C GLY A 110 7.24 -20.08 -2.95
N LYS A 111 8.09 -21.11 -2.88
CA LYS A 111 8.30 -21.95 -1.68
C LYS A 111 9.66 -21.72 -1.00
N GLU A 112 10.34 -20.64 -1.35
CA GLU A 112 11.74 -20.42 -0.96
C GLU A 112 11.90 -19.15 -0.11
N ALA A 113 11.99 -19.30 1.21
CA ALA A 113 12.21 -18.17 2.12
C ALA A 113 13.50 -17.37 1.81
N MET A 114 14.46 -17.98 1.11
CA MET A 114 15.64 -17.29 0.61
C MET A 114 15.28 -16.10 -0.30
N LYS A 115 14.26 -16.25 -1.17
CA LYS A 115 13.81 -15.20 -2.10
C LYS A 115 13.25 -13.99 -1.35
N LEU A 116 12.49 -14.22 -0.27
CA LEU A 116 12.06 -13.14 0.63
C LEU A 116 13.26 -12.39 1.21
N ARG A 117 14.25 -13.10 1.74
CA ARG A 117 15.47 -12.45 2.26
C ARG A 117 16.28 -11.74 1.18
N LEU A 118 16.21 -12.18 -0.08
CA LEU A 118 16.82 -11.44 -1.19
C LEU A 118 16.06 -10.13 -1.44
N PHE A 119 14.74 -10.17 -1.53
CA PHE A 119 13.91 -8.97 -1.66
C PHE A 119 14.14 -7.97 -0.53
N TYR A 120 14.26 -8.44 0.71
CA TYR A 120 14.65 -7.60 1.84
C TYR A 120 16.01 -6.91 1.63
N ARG A 121 17.03 -7.65 1.16
CA ARG A 121 18.37 -7.09 0.85
C ARG A 121 18.33 -6.10 -0.31
N LEU A 122 17.47 -6.33 -1.29
CA LEU A 122 17.21 -5.40 -2.41
C LEU A 122 16.32 -4.21 -2.00
N GLY A 123 15.84 -4.23 -0.75
CA GLY A 123 15.28 -3.08 -0.06
C GLY A 123 13.76 -3.04 0.04
N VAL A 124 13.06 -4.14 -0.24
CA VAL A 124 11.63 -4.28 0.05
C VAL A 124 11.40 -4.22 1.58
N ARG A 125 10.40 -3.46 2.02
CA ARG A 125 10.08 -3.23 3.45
C ARG A 125 8.67 -3.59 3.89
N SER A 126 7.75 -3.79 2.95
CA SER A 126 6.40 -4.31 3.20
C SER A 126 6.12 -5.51 2.31
N PHE A 127 5.47 -6.53 2.86
CA PHE A 127 5.13 -7.77 2.16
C PHE A 127 3.64 -8.08 2.34
N GLY A 128 2.86 -7.87 1.27
CA GLY A 128 1.51 -8.41 1.13
C GLY A 128 1.61 -9.90 0.80
N LEU A 129 0.96 -10.75 1.59
CA LEU A 129 1.13 -12.19 1.44
C LEU A 129 0.50 -12.73 0.15
N THR A 130 -0.61 -12.15 -0.30
CA THR A 130 -1.31 -12.49 -1.54
C THR A 130 -1.69 -11.24 -2.30
N TRP A 131 -1.97 -11.38 -3.59
CA TRP A 131 -2.97 -10.54 -4.24
C TRP A 131 -4.37 -11.18 -4.04
N ASN A 132 -5.28 -11.11 -5.01
CA ASN A 132 -6.67 -11.55 -4.82
C ASN A 132 -6.89 -13.06 -4.69
N TYR A 133 -5.96 -13.90 -5.15
CA TYR A 133 -6.14 -15.36 -5.22
C TYR A 133 -5.19 -16.12 -4.29
N ALA A 134 -5.42 -17.43 -4.12
CA ALA A 134 -4.50 -18.29 -3.41
C ALA A 134 -3.09 -18.29 -4.02
N ASN A 135 -2.11 -18.36 -3.14
CA ASN A 135 -0.75 -18.77 -3.49
C ASN A 135 -0.23 -19.80 -2.48
N LEU A 136 1.08 -20.05 -2.48
CA LEU A 136 1.69 -21.06 -1.60
C LEU A 136 1.74 -20.64 -0.13
N LEU A 137 1.44 -19.37 0.19
CA LEU A 137 1.50 -18.81 1.53
C LEU A 137 0.11 -18.69 2.16
N ALA A 138 -0.88 -18.21 1.41
CA ALA A 138 -2.18 -17.85 1.95
C ALA A 138 -3.29 -17.81 0.89
N ASP A 139 -4.51 -17.61 1.38
CA ASP A 139 -5.69 -17.36 0.55
C ASP A 139 -6.02 -15.85 0.50
N GLY A 140 -6.10 -15.33 -0.72
CA GLY A 140 -6.53 -13.97 -1.00
C GLY A 140 -8.05 -13.78 -0.97
N ALA A 141 -8.50 -12.53 -1.03
CA ALA A 141 -9.87 -12.10 -0.79
C ALA A 141 -10.90 -12.70 -1.75
N LEU A 142 -10.50 -13.12 -2.95
CA LEU A 142 -11.35 -13.75 -3.96
C LEU A 142 -11.16 -15.27 -4.02
N GLU A 143 -10.34 -15.85 -3.15
CA GLU A 143 -10.14 -17.30 -3.08
C GLU A 143 -11.26 -17.99 -2.30
N ALA A 144 -12.00 -18.87 -2.98
CA ALA A 144 -13.10 -19.62 -2.40
C ALA A 144 -12.68 -20.65 -1.34
N ARG A 145 -11.42 -21.13 -1.38
CA ARG A 145 -10.89 -22.12 -0.43
C ARG A 145 -11.00 -21.66 1.03
N GLY A 146 -10.77 -20.38 1.32
CA GLY A 146 -11.00 -19.83 2.67
C GLY A 146 -10.12 -20.40 3.79
N ALA A 147 -9.02 -21.09 3.48
CA ALA A 147 -8.25 -21.90 4.44
C ALA A 147 -7.26 -21.10 5.29
N GLY A 148 -6.94 -19.86 4.92
CA GLY A 148 -6.02 -19.01 5.67
C GLY A 148 -4.56 -19.21 5.28
N LEU A 149 -3.65 -19.07 6.27
CA LEU A 149 -2.22 -19.26 6.05
C LEU A 149 -1.85 -20.74 5.98
N THR A 150 -1.03 -21.09 4.99
CA THR A 150 -0.32 -22.37 4.96
C THR A 150 0.78 -22.41 6.03
N THR A 151 1.34 -23.59 6.31
CA THR A 151 2.52 -23.73 7.19
C THR A 151 3.68 -22.85 6.71
N PHE A 152 3.89 -22.77 5.40
CA PHE A 152 4.93 -21.91 4.84
C PHE A 152 4.59 -20.42 4.98
N GLY A 153 3.34 -20.02 4.77
CA GLY A 153 2.89 -18.65 5.03
C GLY A 153 3.12 -18.22 6.47
N ARG A 154 2.84 -19.08 7.46
CA ARG A 154 3.14 -18.80 8.88
C ARG A 154 4.63 -18.60 9.14
N GLN A 155 5.49 -19.41 8.52
CA GLN A 155 6.95 -19.24 8.61
C GLN A 155 7.41 -17.92 8.00
N VAL A 156 6.82 -17.51 6.87
CA VAL A 156 7.09 -16.23 6.23
C VAL A 156 6.73 -15.06 7.16
N VAL A 157 5.55 -15.07 7.80
CA VAL A 157 5.18 -14.01 8.78
C VAL A 157 6.16 -13.96 9.96
N GLN A 158 6.64 -15.11 10.44
CA GLN A 158 7.67 -15.16 11.49
C GLN A 158 9.03 -14.59 11.03
N GLU A 159 9.40 -14.82 9.78
CA GLU A 159 10.61 -14.22 9.19
C GLU A 159 10.46 -12.70 9.08
N LEU A 160 9.31 -12.19 8.62
CA LEU A 160 9.01 -10.76 8.57
C LEU A 160 9.11 -10.10 9.96
N ASN A 161 8.60 -10.77 11.00
CA ASN A 161 8.74 -10.33 12.39
C ASN A 161 10.20 -10.24 12.85
N THR A 162 11.05 -11.16 12.39
CA THR A 162 12.48 -11.20 12.73
C THR A 162 13.25 -10.10 12.01
N LEU A 163 12.81 -9.74 10.80
CA LEU A 163 13.37 -8.64 10.02
C LEU A 163 12.75 -7.27 10.34
N HIS A 164 11.82 -7.21 11.29
CA HIS A 164 11.08 -5.99 11.68
C HIS A 164 10.31 -5.32 10.54
N LEU A 165 9.85 -6.11 9.57
CA LEU A 165 9.14 -5.65 8.38
C LEU A 165 7.63 -5.65 8.56
N TRP A 166 6.95 -4.87 7.72
CA TRP A 166 5.49 -4.88 7.68
C TRP A 166 4.96 -6.16 7.03
N THR A 167 3.97 -6.76 7.70
CA THR A 167 3.12 -7.79 7.10
C THR A 167 1.83 -7.12 6.65
N ASP A 168 1.64 -7.00 5.35
CA ASP A 168 0.49 -6.30 4.79
C ASP A 168 -0.68 -7.27 4.60
N VAL A 169 -1.82 -6.89 5.15
CA VAL A 169 -3.05 -7.69 5.16
C VAL A 169 -4.03 -7.28 4.07
N SER A 170 -3.73 -6.22 3.31
CA SER A 170 -4.40 -5.95 2.05
C SER A 170 -4.42 -7.23 1.20
N HIS A 171 -5.54 -7.45 0.51
CA HIS A 171 -5.85 -8.60 -0.33
C HIS A 171 -6.05 -9.95 0.38
N LEU A 172 -5.76 -10.08 1.67
CA LEU A 172 -6.06 -11.33 2.36
C LEU A 172 -7.57 -11.56 2.45
N ASN A 173 -8.00 -12.82 2.40
CA ASN A 173 -9.33 -13.15 2.89
C ASN A 173 -9.39 -13.05 4.43
N GLU A 174 -10.59 -13.19 4.96
CA GLU A 174 -10.83 -13.06 6.40
C GLU A 174 -10.03 -14.06 7.24
N ARG A 175 -9.96 -15.34 6.84
CA ARG A 175 -9.21 -16.35 7.61
C ARG A 175 -7.71 -16.06 7.61
N SER A 176 -7.14 -15.71 6.47
CA SER A 176 -5.73 -15.32 6.33
C SER A 176 -5.43 -14.07 7.15
N PHE A 177 -6.32 -13.07 7.14
CA PHE A 177 -6.21 -11.88 7.98
C PHE A 177 -6.10 -12.25 9.46
N TRP A 178 -7.01 -13.07 9.98
CA TRP A 178 -7.00 -13.44 11.40
C TRP A 178 -5.76 -14.24 11.79
N ASP A 179 -5.35 -15.18 10.93
CA ASP A 179 -4.09 -15.91 11.12
C ASP A 179 -2.87 -14.97 11.15
N VAL A 180 -2.85 -13.91 10.33
CA VAL A 180 -1.79 -12.89 10.38
C VAL A 180 -1.86 -12.07 11.67
N ILE A 181 -3.03 -11.62 12.09
CA ILE A 181 -3.18 -10.83 13.33
C ILE A 181 -2.67 -11.59 14.56
N GLU A 182 -2.81 -12.92 14.59
CA GLU A 182 -2.27 -13.76 15.66
C GLU A 182 -0.74 -13.75 15.70
N ILE A 183 -0.07 -13.76 14.54
CA ILE A 183 1.38 -13.99 14.44
C ILE A 183 2.18 -12.69 14.26
N ALA A 184 1.70 -11.76 13.44
CA ALA A 184 2.44 -10.57 13.05
C ALA A 184 2.62 -9.60 14.22
N LYS A 185 3.85 -9.05 14.31
CA LYS A 185 4.24 -7.99 15.24
C LYS A 185 3.91 -6.59 14.69
N SER A 186 4.03 -6.41 13.37
CA SER A 186 3.75 -5.15 12.68
C SER A 186 2.81 -5.38 11.49
N PRO A 187 1.55 -5.84 11.69
CA PRO A 187 0.61 -5.91 10.59
C PRO A 187 0.18 -4.50 10.17
N ILE A 188 -0.07 -4.29 8.89
CA ILE A 188 -0.71 -3.08 8.35
C ILE A 188 -1.75 -3.49 7.31
N ALA A 189 -2.67 -2.60 6.95
CA ALA A 189 -3.39 -2.67 5.68
C ALA A 189 -2.93 -1.47 4.85
N SER A 190 -2.18 -1.69 3.78
CA SER A 190 -1.63 -0.58 2.97
C SER A 190 -2.69 0.16 2.16
N HIS A 191 -3.74 -0.54 1.70
CA HIS A 191 -4.81 -0.04 0.82
C HIS A 191 -6.09 -0.88 1.00
N SER A 192 -6.95 -0.48 1.94
CA SER A 192 -8.23 -1.15 2.22
C SER A 192 -9.24 -0.18 2.83
N ASN A 193 -10.53 -0.41 2.55
CA ASN A 193 -11.63 0.45 3.01
C ASN A 193 -12.58 -0.31 3.96
N CYS A 194 -13.71 0.29 4.33
CA CYS A 194 -14.65 -0.24 5.34
C CYS A 194 -15.78 -1.06 4.71
N TYR A 195 -15.89 -2.32 5.10
CA TYR A 195 -16.89 -3.25 4.55
C TYR A 195 -18.33 -2.79 4.85
N GLN A 196 -18.55 -2.23 6.04
CA GLN A 196 -19.88 -1.74 6.45
C GLN A 196 -20.42 -0.61 5.56
N LEU A 197 -19.55 0.18 4.92
CA LEU A 197 -19.95 1.25 4.00
C LEU A 197 -20.05 0.78 2.55
N CYS A 198 -19.27 -0.24 2.19
CA CYS A 198 -19.26 -0.83 0.86
C CYS A 198 -18.88 -2.31 1.00
N GLY A 199 -19.87 -3.20 0.83
CA GLY A 199 -19.75 -4.65 1.06
C GLY A 199 -18.91 -5.39 -0.01
N HIS A 200 -17.69 -4.92 -0.24
CA HIS A 200 -16.74 -5.50 -1.18
C HIS A 200 -15.76 -6.42 -0.43
N PRO A 201 -15.41 -7.63 -0.93
CA PRO A 201 -14.54 -8.58 -0.23
C PRO A 201 -13.12 -8.07 0.07
N ARG A 202 -12.68 -7.01 -0.61
CA ARG A 202 -11.41 -6.33 -0.32
C ARG A 202 -11.47 -5.38 0.87
N ASN A 203 -12.66 -5.04 1.36
CA ASN A 203 -12.82 -4.14 2.49
C ASN A 203 -12.77 -4.89 3.82
N LEU A 204 -12.31 -4.19 4.85
CA LEU A 204 -12.17 -4.70 6.20
C LEU A 204 -13.50 -4.62 6.94
N THR A 205 -13.89 -5.71 7.60
CA THR A 205 -15.00 -5.69 8.56
C THR A 205 -14.65 -4.85 9.79
N ASP A 206 -15.68 -4.44 10.53
CA ASP A 206 -15.48 -3.70 11.78
C ASP A 206 -14.57 -4.46 12.76
N GLU A 207 -14.71 -5.77 12.86
CA GLU A 207 -13.89 -6.62 13.73
C GLU A 207 -12.42 -6.60 13.29
N GLN A 208 -12.16 -6.67 11.98
CA GLN A 208 -10.81 -6.56 11.42
C GLN A 208 -10.21 -5.17 11.69
N ILE A 209 -10.99 -4.09 11.51
CA ILE A 209 -10.55 -2.73 11.82
C ILE A 209 -10.20 -2.59 13.32
N ARG A 210 -11.07 -3.07 14.22
CA ARG A 210 -10.82 -3.04 15.67
C ARG A 210 -9.59 -3.85 16.06
N ALA A 211 -9.33 -4.97 15.39
CA ALA A 211 -8.13 -5.78 15.62
C ALA A 211 -6.85 -5.05 15.22
N LEU A 212 -6.84 -4.36 14.07
CA LEU A 212 -5.73 -3.50 13.65
C LEU A 212 -5.51 -2.34 14.62
N ILE A 213 -6.58 -1.66 15.06
CA ILE A 213 -6.49 -0.59 16.06
C ILE A 213 -5.87 -1.11 17.36
N LYS A 214 -6.31 -2.28 17.85
CA LYS A 214 -5.76 -2.91 19.06
C LYS A 214 -4.27 -3.27 18.93
N LYS A 215 -3.82 -3.59 17.71
CA LYS A 215 -2.41 -3.84 17.38
C LYS A 215 -1.60 -2.56 17.15
N ASN A 216 -2.22 -1.38 17.25
CA ASN A 216 -1.62 -0.09 16.89
C ASN A 216 -1.14 -0.06 15.43
N SER A 217 -1.84 -0.79 14.57
CA SER A 217 -1.59 -0.91 13.13
C SER A 217 -2.29 0.19 12.35
N ILE A 218 -1.80 0.48 11.15
CA ILE A 218 -2.38 1.50 10.29
C ILE A 218 -3.16 0.90 9.12
N ILE A 219 -4.19 1.63 8.70
CA ILE A 219 -5.06 1.32 7.58
C ILE A 219 -4.96 2.49 6.58
N GLY A 220 -4.40 2.20 5.40
CA GLY A 220 -4.40 3.13 4.28
C GLY A 220 -5.73 3.06 3.55
N ILE A 221 -6.46 4.17 3.55
CA ILE A 221 -7.69 4.32 2.75
C ILE A 221 -7.31 4.40 1.27
N THR A 222 -7.97 3.59 0.46
CA THR A 222 -7.71 3.47 -0.98
C THR A 222 -8.75 4.13 -1.84
N PHE A 223 -8.34 4.54 -3.05
CA PHE A 223 -9.17 5.26 -4.00
C PHE A 223 -9.79 4.36 -5.07
N VAL A 224 -9.78 3.04 -4.89
CA VAL A 224 -10.53 2.13 -5.76
C VAL A 224 -12.04 2.45 -5.66
N PRO A 225 -12.69 2.94 -6.73
CA PRO A 225 -14.09 3.37 -6.66
C PRO A 225 -15.05 2.28 -6.15
N GLN A 226 -14.85 1.04 -6.61
CA GLN A 226 -15.67 -0.12 -6.26
C GLN A 226 -15.53 -0.55 -4.79
N PHE A 227 -14.50 -0.04 -4.08
CA PHE A 227 -14.28 -0.29 -2.66
C PHE A 227 -14.85 0.86 -1.81
N LEU A 228 -15.20 1.98 -2.44
CA LEU A 228 -15.72 3.17 -1.77
C LEU A 228 -17.26 3.20 -1.76
N THR A 229 -17.89 2.86 -2.88
CA THR A 229 -19.35 2.79 -3.03
C THR A 229 -19.75 1.95 -4.26
N ASN A 230 -20.89 1.26 -4.18
CA ASN A 230 -21.47 0.50 -5.30
C ASN A 230 -22.75 1.16 -5.86
N GLU A 231 -23.16 2.32 -5.33
CA GLU A 231 -24.46 2.92 -5.65
C GLU A 231 -24.38 3.90 -6.81
N ARG A 232 -23.19 4.50 -7.03
CA ARG A 232 -22.94 5.55 -8.01
C ARG A 232 -21.45 5.66 -8.30
N GLN A 233 -21.09 6.52 -9.24
CA GLN A 233 -19.70 6.93 -9.44
C GLN A 233 -19.13 7.50 -8.12
N ALA A 234 -17.99 6.97 -7.67
CA ALA A 234 -17.33 7.39 -6.45
C ALA A 234 -16.80 8.83 -6.59
N ASN A 235 -16.89 9.61 -5.51
CA ASN A 235 -16.34 10.95 -5.42
C ASN A 235 -15.59 11.14 -4.09
N ILE A 236 -14.91 12.27 -3.95
CA ILE A 236 -14.13 12.60 -2.76
C ILE A 236 -14.89 12.42 -1.42
N ALA A 237 -16.20 12.64 -1.39
CA ALA A 237 -16.97 12.48 -0.15
C ALA A 237 -17.06 11.01 0.30
N ASP A 238 -16.92 10.05 -0.61
CA ASP A 238 -16.84 8.64 -0.28
C ASP A 238 -15.54 8.32 0.47
N ILE A 239 -14.39 8.82 -0.01
CA ILE A 239 -13.10 8.67 0.69
C ILE A 239 -13.21 9.20 2.12
N LEU A 240 -13.76 10.40 2.30
CA LEU A 240 -13.91 11.02 3.62
C LEU A 240 -14.86 10.24 4.52
N ARG A 241 -15.91 9.62 3.96
CA ARG A 241 -16.84 8.79 4.74
C ARG A 241 -16.13 7.59 5.34
N HIS A 242 -15.22 6.94 4.61
CA HIS A 242 -14.40 5.84 5.11
C HIS A 242 -13.44 6.30 6.21
N VAL A 243 -12.78 7.46 6.05
CA VAL A 243 -11.96 8.09 7.10
C VAL A 243 -12.78 8.33 8.37
N GLU A 244 -13.95 8.97 8.25
CA GLU A 244 -14.84 9.27 9.38
C GLU A 244 -15.36 8.03 10.07
N TYR A 245 -15.64 6.97 9.31
CA TYR A 245 -16.10 5.71 9.86
C TYR A 245 -15.04 5.03 10.71
N ILE A 246 -13.77 4.95 10.23
CA ILE A 246 -12.67 4.43 11.06
C ILE A 246 -12.45 5.29 12.31
N CYS A 247 -12.54 6.63 12.20
CA CYS A 247 -12.49 7.51 13.36
C CYS A 247 -13.60 7.18 14.38
N SER A 248 -14.82 6.89 13.92
CA SER A 248 -15.95 6.52 14.79
C SER A 248 -15.72 5.22 15.55
N LEU A 249 -14.86 4.33 15.03
CA LEU A 249 -14.42 3.09 15.69
C LEU A 249 -13.22 3.30 16.63
N GLY A 250 -12.77 4.55 16.82
CA GLY A 250 -11.62 4.93 17.64
C GLY A 250 -10.28 4.90 16.91
N GLY A 251 -10.27 4.79 15.58
CA GLY A 251 -9.07 4.62 14.77
C GLY A 251 -8.38 5.90 14.28
N GLU A 252 -8.59 7.06 14.91
CA GLU A 252 -8.00 8.34 14.46
C GLU A 252 -6.46 8.28 14.29
N LYS A 253 -5.77 7.49 15.14
CA LYS A 253 -4.31 7.30 15.07
C LYS A 253 -3.87 6.17 14.13
N ASN A 254 -4.83 5.50 13.50
CA ASN A 254 -4.65 4.27 12.72
C ASN A 254 -5.06 4.46 11.26
N ILE A 255 -5.24 5.71 10.82
CA ILE A 255 -5.64 6.05 9.45
C ILE A 255 -4.45 6.64 8.70
N GLY A 256 -4.29 6.21 7.45
CA GLY A 256 -3.48 6.86 6.43
C GLY A 256 -4.12 6.73 5.05
N PHE A 257 -3.32 6.93 4.00
CA PHE A 257 -3.75 6.71 2.61
C PHE A 257 -2.87 5.70 1.90
N GLY A 258 -3.47 4.92 1.00
CA GLY A 258 -2.80 4.04 0.04
C GLY A 258 -3.61 4.08 -1.23
N SER A 259 -3.28 5.01 -2.11
CA SER A 259 -4.20 5.48 -3.16
C SER A 259 -4.63 4.39 -4.13
N ASP A 260 -3.74 3.44 -4.42
CA ASP A 260 -3.89 2.50 -5.54
C ASP A 260 -3.82 3.22 -6.90
N PHE A 261 -3.17 4.39 -6.92
CA PHE A 261 -2.84 5.06 -8.18
C PHE A 261 -2.01 4.15 -9.07
N ASP A 262 -2.24 4.26 -10.38
CA ASP A 262 -1.73 3.37 -11.42
C ASP A 262 -2.11 1.87 -11.31
N GLY A 263 -2.84 1.46 -10.26
CA GLY A 263 -3.41 0.10 -10.08
C GLY A 263 -4.89 0.00 -10.46
N ILE A 264 -5.58 1.14 -10.57
CA ILE A 264 -7.01 1.24 -10.85
C ILE A 264 -7.33 1.58 -12.32
N LEU A 265 -8.48 1.10 -12.80
CA LEU A 265 -9.00 1.41 -14.15
C LEU A 265 -9.93 2.63 -14.15
N GLU A 266 -10.63 2.85 -13.05
CA GLU A 266 -11.55 3.98 -12.85
C GLU A 266 -11.08 4.79 -11.66
N THR A 267 -11.25 6.11 -11.73
CA THR A 267 -10.81 7.03 -10.68
C THR A 267 -12.00 7.62 -9.92
N VAL A 268 -11.68 8.19 -8.75
CA VAL A 268 -12.66 8.91 -7.92
C VAL A 268 -12.80 10.33 -8.45
N VAL A 269 -14.03 10.81 -8.63
CA VAL A 269 -14.29 12.17 -9.09
C VAL A 269 -13.70 13.18 -8.09
N GLY A 270 -12.84 14.06 -8.59
CA GLY A 270 -12.08 15.04 -7.83
C GLY A 270 -10.80 14.52 -7.18
N VAL A 271 -10.43 13.25 -7.41
CA VAL A 271 -9.17 12.62 -7.00
C VAL A 271 -8.69 11.68 -8.11
N GLU A 272 -8.47 12.23 -9.30
CA GLU A 272 -8.10 11.45 -10.48
C GLU A 272 -6.60 11.17 -10.56
N VAL A 273 -5.78 12.10 -10.08
CA VAL A 273 -4.31 12.00 -10.11
C VAL A 273 -3.68 12.48 -8.80
N TYR A 274 -2.40 12.20 -8.58
CA TYR A 274 -1.71 12.50 -7.31
C TYR A 274 -1.80 13.97 -6.88
N ARG A 275 -1.75 14.92 -7.82
CA ARG A 275 -1.92 16.34 -7.48
C ARG A 275 -3.26 16.64 -6.79
N ASP A 276 -4.30 15.85 -7.05
CA ASP A 276 -5.66 16.05 -6.56
C ASP A 276 -5.84 15.63 -5.09
N TYR A 277 -4.81 15.07 -4.44
CA TYR A 277 -4.74 15.02 -2.98
C TYR A 277 -5.01 16.38 -2.32
N GLU A 278 -4.78 17.51 -3.03
CA GLU A 278 -5.13 18.84 -2.54
C GLU A 278 -6.60 18.96 -2.19
N ASN A 279 -7.46 18.30 -2.98
CA ASN A 279 -8.89 18.29 -2.75
C ASN A 279 -9.22 17.54 -1.45
N ILE A 280 -8.55 16.40 -1.19
CA ILE A 280 -8.69 15.64 0.06
C ILE A 280 -8.26 16.51 1.25
N ILE A 281 -7.09 17.14 1.17
CA ILE A 281 -6.56 18.03 2.20
C ILE A 281 -7.57 19.14 2.50
N ASN A 282 -8.06 19.83 1.47
CA ASN A 282 -9.01 20.93 1.61
C ASN A 282 -10.32 20.49 2.26
N GLN A 283 -10.82 19.29 1.96
CA GLN A 283 -12.04 18.81 2.61
C GLN A 283 -11.82 18.36 4.05
N LEU A 284 -10.68 17.72 4.35
CA LEU A 284 -10.33 17.34 5.72
C LEU A 284 -10.13 18.58 6.60
N CYS A 285 -9.45 19.62 6.11
CA CYS A 285 -9.24 20.88 6.85
C CYS A 285 -10.53 21.65 7.18
N LYS A 286 -11.65 21.36 6.50
CA LYS A 286 -12.97 21.92 6.87
C LYS A 286 -13.56 21.25 8.11
N LYS A 287 -13.13 20.03 8.42
CA LYS A 287 -13.70 19.17 9.47
C LYS A 287 -12.76 18.95 10.65
N TYR A 288 -11.45 18.92 10.39
CA TYR A 288 -10.41 18.64 11.36
C TYR A 288 -9.40 19.78 11.42
N ASN A 289 -8.77 19.96 12.58
CA ASN A 289 -7.65 20.88 12.70
C ASN A 289 -6.45 20.37 11.89
N GLU A 290 -5.55 21.28 11.50
CA GLU A 290 -4.38 20.97 10.68
C GLU A 290 -3.50 19.85 11.25
N SER A 291 -3.32 19.79 12.57
CA SER A 291 -2.50 18.75 13.20
C SER A 291 -3.10 17.35 13.02
N THR A 292 -4.42 17.20 13.11
CA THR A 292 -5.12 15.93 12.85
C THR A 292 -5.04 15.56 11.36
N VAL A 293 -5.21 16.53 10.45
CA VAL A 293 -5.07 16.29 9.00
C VAL A 293 -3.64 15.85 8.64
N GLU A 294 -2.62 16.45 9.23
CA GLU A 294 -1.23 16.04 9.06
C GLU A 294 -0.98 14.61 9.59
N ARG A 295 -1.67 14.21 10.67
CA ARG A 295 -1.62 12.83 11.16
C ARG A 295 -2.20 11.84 10.16
N PHE A 296 -3.37 12.10 9.62
CA PHE A 296 -3.99 11.26 8.59
C PHE A 296 -3.14 11.18 7.32
N LEU A 297 -2.55 12.29 6.89
CA LEU A 297 -1.80 12.30 5.64
C LEU A 297 -0.40 11.71 5.75
N TYR A 298 0.25 11.77 6.92
CA TYR A 298 1.67 11.47 7.01
C TYR A 298 2.09 10.84 8.34
N LYS A 299 1.82 11.51 9.47
CA LYS A 299 2.47 11.14 10.74
C LYS A 299 2.02 9.76 11.26
N ASN A 300 0.77 9.36 11.07
CA ASN A 300 0.32 8.04 11.52
C ASN A 300 1.14 6.91 10.86
N PHE A 301 1.40 6.98 9.55
CA PHE A 301 2.22 5.99 8.84
C PHE A 301 3.67 6.03 9.29
N VAL A 302 4.24 7.23 9.37
CA VAL A 302 5.61 7.38 9.86
C VAL A 302 5.74 6.76 11.25
N ASP A 303 4.86 7.09 12.19
CA ASP A 303 4.86 6.57 13.56
C ASP A 303 4.78 5.02 13.61
N CYS A 304 4.16 4.38 12.62
CA CYS A 304 3.97 2.92 12.52
C CYS A 304 5.18 2.16 11.93
N ILE A 305 6.17 2.85 11.37
CA ILE A 305 7.37 2.21 10.80
C ILE A 305 8.27 1.66 11.92
N THR A 306 8.55 0.36 11.84
CA THR A 306 9.33 -0.38 12.85
C THR A 306 10.76 -0.75 12.43
N PHE A 307 11.10 -0.57 11.15
CA PHE A 307 12.43 -0.82 10.58
C PHE A 307 13.24 0.47 10.44
#